data_AF-A0AAN0Y2E7-F1
#
_entry.id   AF-A0AAN0Y2E7-F1
#
_cell.length_a   1.000
_cell.length_b   1.000
_cell.length_c   1.000
_cell.angle_alpha   90.00
_cell.angle_beta   90.00
_cell.angle_gamma   90.00
#
_symmetry.space_group_name_H-M   'P 1'
#
loop_
_entity.id
_entity.type
_entity.pdbx_description
1 polymer ?
#
loop_
_entity_poly.entity_id
_entity_poly.type
_entity_poly.pdbx_seq_one_letter_code
_entity_poly.pdbx_strand_id
1 'polypeptide(L)'
;MLSKLNNRLSTVAEHMADLEYQLGTYLQPGQYSCVVQGEEVFLEYQHDLEFENASGQAESLLRLFNIPMSGDERKLLVEVTGKGNTTKLHLNLSCENETDLLLKYVCSELLSAFRSLAT
;
A
#
# COMPACT_ATOMS: atom_id res chain seq x y z
N MET A 1 17.95 6.89 19.57
CA MET A 1 17.48 5.62 18.93
C MET A 1 16.01 5.38 19.21
N LEU A 2 15.56 5.35 20.47
CA LEU A 2 14.14 5.18 20.83
C LEU A 2 13.20 6.23 20.23
N SER A 3 13.56 7.51 20.23
CA SER A 3 12.75 8.58 19.61
C SER A 3 12.56 8.40 18.10
N LYS A 4 13.60 7.96 17.39
CA LYS A 4 13.53 7.66 15.95
C LYS A 4 12.63 6.46 15.66
N LEU A 5 12.71 5.42 16.49
CA LEU A 5 11.84 4.25 16.37
C LEU A 5 10.37 4.61 16.66
N ASN A 6 10.10 5.37 17.72
CA ASN A 6 8.74 5.82 18.04
C ASN A 6 8.12 6.67 16.92
N ASN A 7 8.89 7.56 16.32
CA ASN A 7 8.41 8.34 15.19
C ASN A 7 8.06 7.44 14.00
N ARG A 8 8.93 6.48 13.65
CA ARG A 8 8.65 5.51 12.59
C ARG A 8 7.39 4.69 12.87
N LEU A 9 7.19 4.24 14.10
CA LEU A 9 6.00 3.50 14.50
C LEU A 9 4.73 4.33 14.39
N SER A 10 4.74 5.59 14.85
CA SER A 10 3.59 6.50 14.74
C SER A 10 3.23 6.74 13.27
N THR A 11 4.23 7.08 12.44
CA THR A 11 4.03 7.32 11.01
C THR A 11 3.49 6.09 10.29
N VAL A 12 4.03 4.90 10.57
CA VAL A 12 3.52 3.66 9.98
C VAL A 12 2.09 3.39 10.43
N ALA A 13 1.76 3.57 11.71
CA ALA A 13 0.41 3.35 12.21
C ALA A 13 -0.61 4.29 11.56
N GLU A 14 -0.27 5.58 11.44
CA GLU A 14 -1.07 6.58 10.73
C GLU A 14 -1.24 6.20 9.26
N HIS A 15 -0.16 5.82 8.57
CA HIS A 15 -0.21 5.39 7.18
C HIS A 15 -1.07 4.13 6.98
N MET A 16 -1.04 3.16 7.90
CA MET A 16 -1.86 1.95 7.79
C MET A 16 -3.35 2.24 7.99
N ALA A 17 -3.71 3.09 8.94
CA ALA A 17 -5.10 3.50 9.15
C ALA A 17 -5.65 4.27 7.93
N ASP A 18 -4.85 5.21 7.40
CA ASP A 18 -5.20 5.95 6.19
C ASP A 18 -5.30 5.03 4.97
N LEU A 19 -4.42 4.03 4.85
CA LEU A 19 -4.47 3.04 3.78
C LEU A 19 -5.75 2.20 3.83
N GLU A 20 -6.13 1.72 5.01
CA GLU A 20 -7.37 0.98 5.22
C GLU A 20 -8.59 1.82 4.82
N TYR A 21 -8.63 3.09 5.22
CA TYR A 21 -9.70 4.01 4.83
C TYR A 21 -9.75 4.25 3.31
N GLN A 22 -8.59 4.56 2.71
CA GLN A 22 -8.49 4.82 1.28
C GLN A 22 -8.89 3.61 0.46
N LEU A 23 -8.34 2.42 0.75
CA LEU A 23 -8.68 1.20 0.01
C LEU A 23 -10.10 0.73 0.29
N GLY A 24 -10.55 0.76 1.55
CA GLY A 24 -11.90 0.33 1.94
C GLY A 24 -13.03 1.11 1.24
N THR A 25 -12.76 2.33 0.80
CA THR A 25 -13.71 3.13 0.03
C THR A 25 -13.99 2.51 -1.35
N TYR A 26 -12.98 1.93 -2.01
CA TYR A 26 -13.07 1.48 -3.42
C TYR A 26 -13.05 -0.04 -3.59
N LEU A 27 -12.62 -0.80 -2.57
CA LEU A 27 -12.68 -2.26 -2.57
C LEU A 27 -14.10 -2.77 -2.26
N GLN A 28 -15.08 -2.27 -3.01
CA GLN A 28 -16.45 -2.75 -2.94
C GLN A 28 -16.57 -4.13 -3.59
N PRO A 29 -17.38 -5.06 -3.05
CA PRO A 29 -17.54 -6.39 -3.62
C PRO A 29 -17.91 -6.34 -5.11
N GLY A 30 -17.13 -7.05 -5.94
CA GLY A 30 -17.34 -7.11 -7.39
C GLY A 30 -16.79 -5.91 -8.19
N GLN A 31 -16.18 -4.92 -7.55
CA GLN A 31 -15.56 -3.75 -8.20
C GLN A 31 -14.03 -3.75 -8.10
N TYR A 32 -13.44 -4.82 -7.59
CA TYR A 32 -11.99 -4.99 -7.55
C TYR A 32 -11.57 -6.41 -7.94
N SER A 33 -10.31 -6.53 -8.30
CA SER A 33 -9.58 -7.78 -8.51
C SER A 33 -8.25 -7.67 -7.77
N CYS A 34 -7.92 -8.67 -6.96
CA CYS A 34 -6.63 -8.75 -6.28
C CYS A 34 -5.96 -10.07 -6.62
N VAL A 35 -4.72 -10.01 -7.08
CA VAL A 35 -3.89 -11.19 -7.39
C VAL A 35 -2.59 -11.07 -6.62
N VAL A 36 -2.26 -12.09 -5.83
CA VAL A 36 -1.01 -12.17 -5.08
C VAL A 36 -0.15 -13.30 -5.66
N GLN A 37 1.08 -12.98 -6.09
CA GLN A 37 2.05 -13.93 -6.63
C GLN A 37 3.34 -13.87 -5.80
N GLY A 38 3.48 -14.78 -4.83
CA GLY A 38 4.58 -14.74 -3.87
C GLY A 38 4.48 -13.52 -2.96
N GLU A 39 5.33 -12.52 -3.22
CA GLU A 39 5.45 -11.23 -2.52
C GLU A 39 5.03 -10.03 -3.40
N GLU A 40 4.59 -10.30 -4.63
CA GLU A 40 4.05 -9.31 -5.55
C GLU A 40 2.52 -9.27 -5.42
N VAL A 41 1.95 -8.06 -5.36
CA VAL A 41 0.51 -7.81 -5.30
C VAL A 41 0.09 -6.96 -6.48
N PHE A 42 -0.90 -7.44 -7.22
CA PHE A 42 -1.56 -6.72 -8.31
C PHE A 42 -3.00 -6.48 -7.90
N LEU A 43 -3.33 -5.22 -7.63
CA LEU A 43 -4.67 -4.79 -7.24
C LEU A 43 -5.25 -3.93 -8.35
N GLU A 44 -6.44 -4.26 -8.82
CA GLU A 44 -7.21 -3.45 -9.76
C GLU A 44 -8.55 -3.12 -9.11
N TYR A 45 -8.95 -1.86 -9.11
CA TYR A 45 -10.25 -1.44 -8.59
C TYR A 45 -10.89 -0.38 -9.48
N GLN A 46 -12.22 -0.39 -9.51
CA GLN A 46 -13.01 0.64 -10.17
C GLN A 46 -13.36 1.74 -9.18
N HIS A 47 -13.40 2.98 -9.66
CA HIS A 47 -13.78 4.16 -8.90
C HIS A 47 -14.62 5.09 -9.78
N ASP A 48 -15.48 5.91 -9.18
CA ASP A 48 -16.25 6.96 -9.87
C ASP A 48 -15.59 8.34 -9.80
N LEU A 49 -14.35 8.40 -9.29
CA LEU A 49 -13.60 9.66 -9.14
C LEU A 49 -13.41 10.39 -10.47
N GLU A 50 -13.65 11.70 -10.44
CA GLU A 50 -13.19 12.64 -11.45
C GLU A 50 -11.65 12.71 -11.48
N PHE A 51 -11.06 13.16 -12.60
CA PHE A 51 -9.62 13.11 -12.85
C PHE A 51 -8.78 13.78 -11.74
N GLU A 52 -9.18 14.95 -11.25
CA GLU A 52 -8.46 15.66 -10.18
C GLU A 52 -8.44 14.86 -8.86
N ASN A 53 -9.58 14.25 -8.51
CA ASN A 53 -9.70 13.42 -7.31
C ASN A 53 -8.91 12.11 -7.46
N ALA A 54 -8.91 11.50 -8.64
CA ALA A 54 -8.12 10.31 -8.94
C ALA A 54 -6.62 10.59 -8.84
N SER A 55 -6.17 11.77 -9.30
CA SER A 55 -4.77 12.20 -9.15
C SER A 55 -4.39 12.41 -7.68
N GLY A 56 -5.24 13.09 -6.90
CA GLY A 56 -5.01 13.29 -5.47
C GLY A 56 -5.00 11.99 -4.67
N GLN A 57 -5.86 11.03 -5.04
CA GLN A 57 -5.88 9.70 -4.48
C GLN A 57 -4.58 8.95 -4.80
N ALA A 58 -4.14 8.95 -6.06
CA ALA A 58 -2.91 8.28 -6.46
C ALA A 58 -1.69 8.83 -5.71
N GLU A 59 -1.61 10.15 -5.52
CA GLU A 59 -0.56 10.77 -4.69
C GLU A 59 -0.64 10.34 -3.22
N SER A 60 -1.86 10.21 -2.68
CA SER A 60 -2.07 9.75 -1.30
C SER A 60 -1.60 8.31 -1.14
N LEU A 61 -2.03 7.41 -2.01
CA LEU A 61 -1.61 6.00 -2.01
C LEU A 61 -0.09 5.86 -2.17
N LEU A 62 0.53 6.64 -3.06
CA LEU A 62 1.98 6.71 -3.21
C LEU A 62 2.71 7.02 -1.90
N ARG A 63 2.19 7.95 -1.11
CA ARG A 63 2.78 8.31 0.19
C ARG A 63 2.60 7.19 1.22
N LEU A 64 1.43 6.55 1.26
CA LEU A 64 1.12 5.49 2.22
C LEU A 64 1.97 4.24 2.01
N PHE A 65 2.35 3.95 0.75
CA PHE A 65 3.24 2.85 0.40
C PHE A 65 4.73 3.20 0.51
N ASN A 66 5.10 4.38 1.03
CA ASN A 66 6.48 4.72 1.36
C ASN A 66 6.71 4.50 2.86
N ILE A 67 7.50 3.47 3.19
CA ILE A 67 7.81 3.13 4.58
C ILE A 67 9.13 3.79 4.98
N PRO A 68 9.14 4.68 5.99
CA PRO A 68 10.35 5.36 6.41
C PRO A 68 11.36 4.37 7.02
N MET A 69 12.62 4.45 6.57
CA MET A 69 13.76 3.70 7.08
C MET A 69 14.77 4.63 7.77
N SER A 70 15.80 4.05 8.39
CA SER A 70 16.78 4.78 9.20
C SER A 70 17.59 5.85 8.44
N GLY A 71 17.58 5.84 7.11
CA GLY A 71 18.26 6.83 6.27
C GLY A 71 17.75 6.93 4.84
N ASP A 72 16.59 6.31 4.54
CA ASP A 72 15.94 6.31 3.23
C ASP A 72 14.46 5.92 3.42
N GLU A 73 13.71 5.75 2.33
CA GLU A 73 12.34 5.24 2.33
C GLU A 73 12.22 4.00 1.45
N ARG A 74 11.55 2.96 1.96
CA ARG A 74 11.19 1.80 1.15
C ARG A 74 9.87 2.10 0.45
N LYS A 75 9.94 2.28 -0.86
CA LYS A 75 8.75 2.37 -1.73
C LYS A 75 8.24 0.97 -2.01
N LEU A 76 7.04 0.65 -1.53
CA LEU A 76 6.39 -0.64 -1.81
C LEU A 76 5.65 -0.63 -3.14
N LEU A 77 5.22 0.55 -3.59
CA LEU A 77 4.53 0.73 -4.88
C LEU A 77 5.54 0.77 -6.02
N VAL A 78 5.44 -0.21 -6.91
CA VAL A 78 6.24 -0.35 -8.12
C VAL A 78 5.63 0.47 -9.25
N GLU A 79 4.32 0.33 -9.45
CA GLU A 79 3.61 0.98 -10.55
C GLU A 79 2.17 1.33 -10.16
N VAL A 80 1.69 2.46 -10.69
CA VAL A 80 0.26 2.82 -10.71
C VAL A 80 -0.11 3.11 -12.15
N THR A 81 -1.15 2.44 -12.64
CA THR A 81 -1.74 2.75 -13.94
C THR A 81 -3.22 3.08 -13.79
N GLY A 82 -3.66 4.15 -14.46
CA GLY A 82 -5.06 4.56 -14.49
C GLY A 82 -5.59 4.55 -15.92
N LYS A 83 -6.77 3.96 -16.14
CA LYS A 83 -7.48 4.05 -17.42
C LYS A 83 -8.97 4.23 -17.18
N GLY A 84 -9.49 5.41 -17.52
CA GLY A 84 -10.89 5.75 -17.32
C GLY A 84 -11.23 5.76 -15.83
N ASN A 85 -12.10 4.85 -15.42
CA ASN A 85 -12.61 4.70 -14.06
C ASN A 85 -11.94 3.53 -13.31
N THR A 86 -10.77 3.07 -13.78
CA THR A 86 -10.05 1.92 -13.22
C THR A 86 -8.64 2.32 -12.85
N THR A 87 -8.22 1.94 -11.65
CA THR A 87 -6.85 2.05 -11.15
C THR A 87 -6.26 0.67 -10.95
N LYS A 88 -5.00 0.50 -11.34
CA LYS A 88 -4.19 -0.68 -11.04
C LYS A 88 -2.98 -0.27 -10.21
N LEU A 89 -2.73 -1.01 -9.14
CA LEU A 89 -1.58 -0.89 -8.26
C LEU A 89 -0.76 -2.17 -8.38
N HIS A 90 0.55 -2.00 -8.55
CA HIS A 90 1.52 -3.09 -8.43
C HIS A 90 2.42 -2.81 -7.23
N LEU A 91 2.34 -3.67 -6.22
CA LEU A 91 3.15 -3.58 -5.00
C LEU A 91 4.16 -4.72 -4.96
N ASN A 92 5.38 -4.39 -4.56
CA ASN A 92 6.41 -5.35 -4.20
C ASN A 92 6.61 -5.29 -2.68
N LEU A 93 6.23 -6.37 -2.00
CA LEU A 93 6.33 -6.53 -0.56
C LEU A 93 7.54 -7.38 -0.15
N SER A 94 8.49 -7.59 -1.06
CA SER A 94 9.71 -8.34 -0.74
C SER A 94 10.58 -7.57 0.24
N CYS A 95 11.13 -8.31 1.21
CA CYS A 95 12.03 -7.80 2.24
C CYS A 95 13.32 -8.60 2.25
N GLU A 96 14.30 -8.17 1.46
CA GLU A 96 15.64 -8.77 1.44
C GLU A 96 16.48 -8.39 2.68
N ASN A 97 16.14 -7.28 3.33
CA ASN A 97 16.91 -6.77 4.47
C ASN A 97 16.42 -7.40 5.79
N GLU A 98 17.12 -8.42 6.25
CA GLU A 98 16.78 -9.17 7.48
C GLU A 98 16.84 -8.34 8.77
N THR A 99 17.45 -7.15 8.74
CA THR A 99 17.72 -6.36 9.96
C THR A 99 16.61 -5.37 10.34
N ASP A 100 15.73 -4.99 9.41
CA ASP A 100 14.62 -4.07 9.70
C ASP A 100 13.33 -4.84 10.01
N LEU A 101 13.16 -5.17 11.29
CA LEU A 101 12.01 -5.91 11.79
C LEU A 101 10.68 -5.19 11.58
N LEU A 102 10.66 -3.85 11.59
CA LEU A 102 9.44 -3.07 11.38
C LEU A 102 8.99 -3.19 9.93
N LEU A 103 9.92 -3.01 8.98
CA LEU A 103 9.61 -3.17 7.57
C LEU A 103 9.11 -4.59 7.26
N LYS A 104 9.79 -5.60 7.82
CA LYS A 104 9.39 -7.00 7.65
C LYS A 104 7.97 -7.25 8.16
N TYR A 105 7.64 -6.73 9.34
CA TYR A 105 6.31 -6.83 9.92
C TYR A 105 5.24 -6.16 9.04
N VAL A 106 5.48 -4.91 8.62
CA VAL A 106 4.53 -4.16 7.78
C VAL A 106 4.28 -4.89 6.46
N CYS A 107 5.33 -5.34 5.78
CA CYS A 107 5.19 -6.08 4.53
C CYS A 107 4.45 -7.41 4.72
N SER A 108 4.69 -8.14 5.82
CA SER A 108 3.97 -9.38 6.10
C SER A 108 2.48 -9.16 6.38
N GLU A 109 2.14 -8.11 7.13
CA GLU A 109 0.74 -7.78 7.44
C GLU A 109 -0.01 -7.33 6.18
N LEU A 110 0.59 -6.45 5.38
CA LEU A 110 0.03 -6.04 4.08
C LEU A 110 -0.19 -7.24 3.16
N LEU A 111 0.80 -8.13 3.05
CA LEU A 111 0.70 -9.33 2.22
C LEU A 111 -0.42 -10.26 2.70
N SER A 112 -0.59 -10.41 4.02
CA SER A 112 -1.69 -11.16 4.62
C SER A 112 -3.06 -10.55 4.30
N ALA A 113 -3.18 -9.22 4.39
CA ALA A 113 -4.39 -8.50 4.06
C ALA A 113 -4.76 -8.67 2.58
N PHE A 114 -3.81 -8.49 1.65
CA PHE A 114 -4.06 -8.67 0.22
C PHE A 114 -4.37 -10.12 -0.16
N ARG A 115 -3.76 -11.11 0.51
CA ARG A 115 -4.12 -12.52 0.32
C ARG A 115 -5.56 -12.79 0.73
N SER A 116 -6.02 -12.17 1.81
CA SER A 116 -7.41 -12.29 2.24
C SER A 116 -8.37 -11.69 1.22
N LEU A 117 -8.00 -10.57 0.58
CA LEU A 117 -8.78 -9.92 -0.49
C LEU A 117 -8.79 -10.69 -1.82
N ALA A 118 -7.75 -11.49 -2.09
CA ALA A 118 -7.63 -12.30 -3.31
C ALA A 118 -8.46 -13.60 -3.29
N THR A 119 -9.21 -13.86 -2.21
CA THR A 119 -10.03 -15.07 -1.99
C THR A 119 -11.49 -14.80 -2.28
#